data_AF-A0A7X5N2I7-F1
#
_entry.id   AF-A0A7X5N2I7-F1
#
_cell.length_a   1.000
_cell.length_b   1.000
_cell.length_c   1.000
_cell.angle_alpha   90.00
_cell.angle_beta   90.00
_cell.angle_gamma   90.00
#
_symmetry.space_group_name_H-M   'P 1'
#
loop_
_entity.id
_entity.type
_entity.pdbx_description
1 polymer ?
#
loop_
_entity_poly.entity_id
_entity_poly.type
_entity_poly.pdbx_seq_one_letter_code
_entity_poly.pdbx_strand_id
1 'polypeptide(L)'
;MSFHISAITLDLDDTLWPFAPIGARIDQVLYDWMREHSPVTAERFPVEAMRELRERSFADNPHLHHDLSALRRLTLEMALRESGGDLALLEPAYDVFYAARNQVE
;
A
#
# COMPACT_ATOMS: atom_id res chain seq x y z
N MET A 1 -41.23 3.03 -24.17
CA MET A 1 -40.82 3.81 -22.98
C MET A 1 -39.35 4.18 -23.15
N SER A 2 -39.00 5.45 -22.96
CA SER A 2 -37.61 5.92 -23.03
C SER A 2 -37.00 5.87 -21.63
N PHE A 3 -35.93 5.11 -21.45
CA PHE A 3 -35.15 5.11 -20.21
C PHE A 3 -34.13 6.25 -20.27
N HIS A 4 -34.31 7.27 -19.43
CA HIS A 4 -33.44 8.45 -19.40
C HIS A 4 -32.50 8.36 -18.20
N ILE A 5 -31.20 8.20 -18.48
CA ILE A 5 -30.15 8.10 -17.46
C ILE A 5 -29.50 9.47 -17.27
N SER A 6 -29.53 9.99 -16.05
CA SER A 6 -28.91 11.30 -15.72
C SER A 6 -27.44 11.20 -15.31
N ALA A 7 -27.01 10.06 -14.76
CA ALA A 7 -25.62 9.83 -14.35
C ALA A 7 -25.32 8.33 -14.24
N ILE A 8 -24.04 7.98 -14.39
CA ILE A 8 -23.48 6.66 -14.09
C ILE A 8 -22.20 6.89 -13.27
N THR A 9 -22.07 6.18 -12.15
CA THR A 9 -20.85 6.12 -11.33
C THR A 9 -20.34 4.69 -11.33
N LEU A 10 -19.04 4.53 -11.50
CA LEU A 10 -18.37 3.23 -11.43
C LEU A 10 -17.38 3.28 -10.28
N ASP A 11 -17.40 2.24 -9.46
CA ASP A 11 -16.29 1.94 -8.58
C ASP A 11 -15.12 1.38 -9.40
N LEU A 12 -13.93 1.34 -8.81
CA LEU A 12 -12.70 0.92 -9.48
C LEU A 12 -12.38 -0.54 -9.15
N ASP A 13 -11.83 -0.77 -7.97
CA ASP A 13 -11.32 -2.06 -7.54
C ASP A 13 -12.45 -3.09 -7.42
N ASP A 14 -12.25 -4.28 -7.97
CA ASP A 14 -13.23 -5.37 -8.08
C ASP A 14 -14.51 -5.01 -8.89
N THR A 15 -14.55 -3.83 -9.52
CA THR A 15 -15.57 -3.43 -10.49
C THR A 15 -14.99 -3.39 -11.92
N LEU A 16 -13.91 -2.65 -12.13
CA LEU A 16 -13.22 -2.51 -13.42
C LEU A 16 -12.07 -3.51 -13.59
N TRP A 17 -11.43 -3.93 -12.49
CA TRP A 17 -10.34 -4.91 -12.48
C TRP A 17 -10.28 -5.63 -11.12
N PRO A 18 -9.78 -6.88 -11.06
CA PRO A 18 -9.60 -7.58 -9.79
C PRO A 18 -8.45 -6.96 -8.99
N PHE A 19 -8.68 -6.60 -7.72
CA PHE A 19 -7.65 -5.96 -6.88
C PHE A 19 -6.66 -6.95 -6.27
N ALA A 20 -7.09 -8.17 -5.94
CA ALA A 20 -6.25 -9.18 -5.30
C ALA A 20 -4.87 -9.41 -5.98
N PRO A 21 -4.75 -9.57 -7.31
CA PRO A 21 -3.44 -9.71 -7.96
C PRO A 21 -2.58 -8.44 -7.88
N ILE A 22 -3.19 -7.26 -7.94
CA ILE A 22 -2.50 -5.97 -7.78
C ILE A 22 -1.94 -5.87 -6.36
N GLY A 23 -2.73 -6.22 -5.34
CA GLY A 23 -2.31 -6.25 -3.95
C GLY A 23 -1.08 -7.16 -3.72
N ALA A 24 -1.10 -8.37 -4.28
CA ALA A 24 0.03 -9.30 -4.19
C ALA A 24 1.30 -8.73 -4.87
N ARG A 25 1.15 -8.11 -6.05
CA ARG A 25 2.27 -7.47 -6.76
C ARG A 25 2.85 -6.29 -5.98
N ILE A 26 2.00 -5.44 -5.41
CA ILE A 26 2.43 -4.32 -4.55
C ILE A 26 3.29 -4.83 -3.40
N ASP A 27 2.82 -5.86 -2.69
CA ASP A 27 3.54 -6.41 -1.53
C ASP A 27 4.92 -6.94 -1.95
N GLN A 28 5.00 -7.64 -3.09
CA GLN A 28 6.26 -8.17 -3.62
C GLN A 28 7.23 -7.05 -4.07
N VAL A 29 6.74 -6.07 -4.83
CA VAL A 29 7.56 -4.94 -5.32
C VAL A 29 8.15 -4.14 -4.17
N LEU A 30 7.35 -3.86 -3.13
CA LEU A 30 7.84 -3.19 -1.92
C LEU A 30 8.88 -4.02 -1.19
N TYR A 31 8.63 -5.32 -1.03
CA TYR A 31 9.57 -6.21 -0.36
C TYR A 31 10.91 -6.27 -1.09
N ASP A 32 10.90 -6.44 -2.42
CA ASP A 32 12.11 -6.48 -3.24
C ASP A 32 12.88 -5.16 -3.19
N TRP A 33 12.17 -4.02 -3.25
CA TRP A 33 12.78 -2.71 -3.11
C TRP A 33 13.44 -2.52 -1.73
N MET A 34 12.76 -2.95 -0.65
CA MET A 34 13.31 -2.91 0.70
C MET A 34 14.53 -3.81 0.85
N ARG A 35 14.56 -5.00 0.22
CA ARG A 35 15.74 -5.88 0.27
C ARG A 35 16.99 -5.23 -0.30
N GLU A 36 16.85 -4.37 -1.30
CA GLU A 36 17.95 -3.64 -1.90
C GLU A 36 18.36 -2.41 -1.07
N HIS A 37 17.39 -1.62 -0.60
CA HIS A 37 17.65 -0.29 -0.01
C HIS A 37 17.69 -0.29 1.52
N SER A 38 16.96 -1.19 2.18
CA SER A 38 16.97 -1.38 3.63
C SER A 38 16.87 -2.86 4.00
N PRO A 39 17.96 -3.65 3.84
CA PRO A 39 17.95 -5.07 4.15
C PRO A 39 17.46 -5.39 5.58
N VAL A 40 17.76 -4.51 6.55
CA VAL A 40 17.31 -4.64 7.94
C VAL A 40 15.78 -4.53 8.07
N THR A 41 15.15 -3.66 7.28
CA THR A 41 13.68 -3.53 7.26
C THR A 41 13.05 -4.72 6.56
N ALA A 42 13.62 -5.19 5.45
CA ALA A 42 13.13 -6.36 4.74
C ALA A 42 13.25 -7.65 5.56
N GLU A 43 14.32 -7.81 6.35
CA GLU A 43 14.52 -8.95 7.24
C GLU A 43 13.49 -8.96 8.37
N ARG A 44 13.24 -7.81 9.02
CA ARG A 44 12.25 -7.71 10.10
C ARG A 44 10.81 -7.79 9.61
N PHE A 45 10.54 -7.26 8.42
CA PHE A 45 9.20 -7.20 7.85
C PHE A 45 9.15 -7.89 6.48
N PRO A 46 9.19 -9.24 6.44
CA PRO A 46 8.77 -9.99 5.26
C PRO A 46 7.32 -9.66 4.89
N VAL A 47 6.88 -10.07 3.71
CA VAL A 47 5.56 -9.73 3.15
C VAL A 47 4.43 -9.93 4.16
N GLU A 48 4.40 -11.07 4.85
CA GLU A 48 3.38 -11.40 5.85
C GLU A 48 3.41 -10.43 7.04
N ALA A 49 4.58 -10.14 7.60
CA ALA A 49 4.73 -9.21 8.73
C ALA A 49 4.41 -7.76 8.33
N MET A 50 4.71 -7.35 7.09
CA MET A 50 4.33 -6.05 6.57
C MET A 50 2.80 -5.93 6.38
N ARG A 51 2.12 -7.04 6.01
CA ARG A 51 0.65 -7.10 5.98
C ARG A 51 0.05 -6.93 7.38
N GLU A 52 0.57 -7.66 8.37
CA GLU A 52 0.13 -7.51 9.76
C GLU A 52 0.38 -6.09 10.31
N LEU A 53 1.52 -5.47 9.96
CA LEU A 53 1.80 -4.09 10.33
C LEU A 53 0.79 -3.12 9.71
N ARG A 54 0.44 -3.31 8.42
CA ARG A 54 -0.56 -2.52 7.73
C ARG A 54 -1.95 -2.65 8.36
N GLU A 55 -2.35 -3.87 8.72
CA GLU A 55 -3.63 -4.13 9.39
C GLU A 55 -3.71 -3.44 10.76
N ARG A 56 -2.64 -3.52 11.55
CA ARG A 56 -2.53 -2.77 12.82
C ARG A 56 -2.59 -1.26 12.60
N SER A 57 -1.81 -0.74 11.65
CA SER A 57 -1.82 0.69 11.29
C SER A 57 -3.22 1.17 10.91
N PHE A 58 -3.97 0.38 10.14
CA PHE A 58 -5.35 0.68 9.79
C PHE A 58 -6.29 0.66 11.01
N ALA A 59 -6.21 -0.37 11.85
CA ALA A 59 -7.06 -0.53 13.03
C ALA A 59 -6.84 0.59 14.07
N ASP A 60 -5.58 0.97 14.28
CA ASP A 60 -5.20 1.96 15.29
C ASP A 60 -5.46 3.42 14.84
N ASN A 61 -5.72 3.64 13.55
CA ASN A 61 -5.91 4.99 12.99
C ASN A 61 -7.23 5.17 12.20
N PRO A 62 -8.42 5.00 12.83
CA PRO A 62 -9.73 5.21 12.18
C PRO A 62 -9.89 6.59 11.53
N HIS A 63 -9.28 7.61 12.14
CA HIS A 63 -9.32 8.98 11.64
C HIS A 63 -8.62 9.13 10.27
N LEU A 64 -7.79 8.18 9.83
CA LEU A 64 -7.12 8.19 8.53
C LEU A 64 -7.80 7.28 7.48
N HIS A 65 -8.95 6.66 7.78
CA HIS A 65 -9.60 5.75 6.82
C HIS A 65 -10.04 6.45 5.51
N HIS A 66 -10.18 7.76 5.54
CA HIS A 66 -10.45 8.58 4.35
C HIS A 66 -9.18 8.92 3.54
N ASP A 67 -7.99 8.66 4.09
CA ASP A 67 -6.68 8.92 3.47
C ASP A 67 -5.78 7.68 3.56
N LEU A 68 -6.02 6.74 2.65
CA LEU A 68 -5.23 5.50 2.56
C LEU A 68 -3.76 5.77 2.18
N SER A 69 -3.45 6.93 1.59
CA SER A 69 -2.07 7.33 1.29
C SER A 69 -1.31 7.70 2.55
N ALA A 70 -1.94 8.42 3.47
CA ALA A 70 -1.40 8.70 4.79
C ALA A 70 -1.18 7.40 5.58
N LEU A 71 -2.14 6.47 5.58
CA LEU A 71 -1.98 5.16 6.23
C LEU A 71 -0.81 4.35 5.67
N ARG A 72 -0.60 4.37 4.35
CA ARG A 72 0.54 3.67 3.73
C ARG A 72 1.87 4.28 4.18
N ARG A 73 1.99 5.61 4.19
CA ARG A 73 3.20 6.28 4.70
C ARG A 73 3.42 5.95 6.17
N LEU A 74 2.38 6.00 6.99
CA LEU A 74 2.46 5.63 8.41
C LEU A 74 2.99 4.20 8.59
N THR A 75 2.46 3.23 7.83
CA THR A 75 2.93 1.84 7.86
C THR A 75 4.42 1.74 7.51
N LEU A 76 4.87 2.43 6.47
CA LEU A 76 6.28 2.44 6.04
C LEU A 76 7.18 3.10 7.08
N GLU A 77 6.75 4.22 7.67
CA GLU A 77 7.46 4.92 8.73
C GLU A 77 7.62 4.02 9.96
N MET A 78 6.54 3.35 10.39
CA MET A 78 6.58 2.38 11.48
C MET A 78 7.60 1.28 11.19
N ALA A 79 7.56 0.67 9.99
CA ALA A 79 8.49 -0.38 9.61
C ALA A 79 9.96 0.07 9.67
N LEU A 80 10.26 1.26 9.13
CA LEU A 80 11.60 1.83 9.14
C LEU A 80 12.07 2.12 10.57
N ARG A 81 11.25 2.79 11.40
CA ARG A 81 11.59 3.08 12.80
C ARG A 81 11.81 1.82 13.61
N GLU A 82 10.90 0.86 13.50
CA GLU A 82 10.94 -0.38 14.25
C GLU A 82 12.17 -1.21 13.88
N SER A 83 12.50 -1.31 12.59
CA SER A 83 13.70 -2.05 12.13
C SER A 83 15.02 -1.29 12.34
N GLY A 84 14.98 0.00 12.68
CA GLY A 84 16.18 0.85 12.69
C GLY A 84 16.68 1.22 11.29
N GLY A 85 15.81 1.11 10.27
CA GLY A 85 16.08 1.55 8.90
C GLY A 85 16.09 3.07 8.76
N ASP A 86 16.65 3.56 7.65
CA ASP A 86 16.76 4.99 7.36
C ASP A 86 15.39 5.59 6.97
N LEU A 87 14.94 6.59 7.72
CA LEU A 87 13.70 7.31 7.43
C LEU A 87 13.73 8.10 6.11
N ALA A 88 14.91 8.39 5.56
CA ALA A 88 15.02 9.00 4.23
C ALA A 88 14.45 8.10 3.12
N LEU A 89 14.28 6.80 3.39
CA LEU A 89 13.69 5.83 2.46
C LEU A 89 12.16 5.83 2.45
N LEU A 90 11.50 6.59 3.34
CA LEU A 90 10.04 6.62 3.46
C LEU A 90 9.34 7.02 2.15
N GLU A 91 9.64 8.21 1.62
CA GLU A 91 9.02 8.69 0.39
C GLU A 91 9.45 7.88 -0.85
N PRO A 92 10.74 7.50 -1.03
CA PRO A 92 11.12 6.59 -2.11
C PRO A 92 10.38 5.25 -2.09
N ALA A 93 10.19 4.63 -0.92
CA ALA A 93 9.39 3.42 -0.79
C ALA A 93 7.92 3.66 -1.13
N TYR A 94 7.36 4.80 -0.71
CA TYR A 94 6.00 5.18 -1.04
C TYR A 94 5.82 5.36 -2.55
N ASP A 95 6.77 5.99 -3.25
CA ASP A 95 6.71 6.20 -4.70
C ASP A 95 6.71 4.87 -5.45
N VAL A 96 7.53 3.90 -5.01
CA VAL A 96 7.55 2.53 -5.54
C VAL A 96 6.20 1.83 -5.33
N PHE A 97 5.64 1.92 -4.12
CA PHE A 97 4.29 1.45 -3.83
C PHE A 97 3.24 2.08 -4.76
N TYR A 98 3.29 3.41 -4.90
CA TYR A 98 2.28 4.17 -5.62
C TYR A 98 2.31 3.88 -7.11
N ALA A 99 3.51 3.75 -7.69
CA ALA A 99 3.71 3.29 -9.05
C ALA A 99 3.14 1.89 -9.25
N ALA A 100 3.45 0.95 -8.34
CA ALA A 100 2.92 -0.41 -8.41
C ALA A 100 1.39 -0.44 -8.32
N ARG A 101 0.78 0.35 -7.42
CA ARG A 101 -0.67 0.43 -7.25
C ARG A 101 -1.42 0.93 -8.49
N ASN A 102 -0.80 1.82 -9.27
CA ASN A 102 -1.43 2.39 -10.46
C ASN A 102 -1.19 1.57 -11.75
N GLN A 103 -0.48 0.45 -11.67
CA GLN A 103 -0.35 -0.51 -12.77
C GLN A 103 -1.53 -1.51 -12.70
N VAL A 104 -2.64 -1.19 -13.37
CA VAL A 104 -3.88 -1.98 -13.33
C VAL A 104 -3.97 -3.06 -14.42
N GLU A 105 -2.96 -3.14 -15.29
CA GLU A 105 -2.82 -4.15 -16.35
C GLU A 105 -2.34 -5.51 -15.82
#